data_AF-A0A101RMB7-F1
#
_entry.id   AF-A0A101RMB7-F1
#
_cell.length_a   1.000
_cell.length_b   1.000
_cell.length_c   1.000
_cell.angle_alpha   90.00
_cell.angle_beta   90.00
_cell.angle_gamma   90.00
#
_symmetry.space_group_name_H-M   'P 1'
#
loop_
_entity.id
_entity.type
_entity.pdbx_description
1 polymer ?
#
loop_
_entity_poly.entity_id
_entity_poly.type
_entity_poly.pdbx_seq_one_letter_code
_entity_poly.pdbx_strand_id
1 'polypeptide(L)'
;MPYRGPWPLLEEINKRDPGSREGHHRMREFHLYRGGPTAAMHYAAWEVASEPINLELDMLPLYGLMDVYRERHGNGQGSALQFWQTAQVAHYARQARDRWFASVPPVHHGWLSLPDLNHLAHALVACGEDARTVFEAMGPYATPEPWQTINVSLGRSYDWTTEFLRIRATALRERPLW
;
A
#
# COMPACT_ATOMS: atom_id res chain seq x y z
N MET A 1 10.24 35.18 3.61
CA MET A 1 9.22 34.43 2.85
C MET A 1 9.17 33.00 3.37
N PRO A 2 8.10 32.51 4.01
CA PRO A 2 8.08 31.14 4.49
C PRO A 2 7.19 30.28 3.57
N TYR A 3 7.77 29.80 2.47
CA TYR A 3 7.32 28.54 1.85
C TYR A 3 8.58 27.69 1.68
N ARG A 4 8.90 26.85 2.69
CA ARG A 4 10.02 25.90 2.64
C ARG A 4 9.57 24.45 2.38
N GLY A 5 8.33 24.26 1.94
CA GLY A 5 7.78 22.93 1.60
C GLY A 5 7.52 22.79 0.10
N PRO A 6 7.27 21.56 -0.38
CA PRO A 6 6.99 21.26 -1.79
C PRO A 6 5.60 21.75 -2.26
N TRP A 7 4.93 22.59 -1.47
CA TRP A 7 3.54 23.00 -1.66
C TRP A 7 3.25 23.70 -2.99
N PRO A 8 4.12 24.60 -3.51
CA PRO A 8 3.87 25.17 -4.83
C PRO A 8 3.86 24.11 -5.94
N LEU A 9 4.65 23.04 -5.81
CA LEU A 9 4.64 21.93 -6.78
C LEU A 9 3.37 21.10 -6.65
N LEU A 10 2.92 20.80 -5.43
CA LEU A 10 1.64 20.12 -5.20
C LEU A 10 0.47 20.94 -5.74
N GLU A 11 0.49 22.25 -5.57
CA GLU A 11 -0.52 23.16 -6.14
C GLU A 11 -0.54 23.06 -7.67
N GLU A 12 0.63 23.06 -8.31
CA GLU A 12 0.74 22.93 -9.76
C GLU A 12 0.33 21.54 -10.30
N ILE A 13 0.55 20.48 -9.53
CA ILE A 13 0.02 19.12 -9.81
C ILE A 13 -1.50 19.17 -9.77
N ASN A 14 -2.08 19.65 -8.67
CA ASN A 14 -3.53 19.67 -8.46
C ASN A 14 -4.27 20.57 -9.46
N LYS A 15 -3.62 21.61 -10.00
CA LYS A 15 -4.19 22.43 -11.07
C LYS A 15 -4.27 21.70 -12.42
N ARG A 16 -3.31 20.82 -12.73
CA ARG A 16 -3.20 20.15 -14.04
C ARG A 16 -3.89 18.80 -14.08
N ASP A 17 -3.78 18.06 -12.99
CA ASP A 17 -4.30 16.70 -12.83
C ASP A 17 -4.78 16.52 -11.37
N PRO A 18 -5.99 17.02 -11.03
CA PRO A 18 -6.52 16.91 -9.68
C PRO A 18 -6.56 15.45 -9.20
N GLY A 19 -5.91 15.15 -8.08
CA GLY A 19 -5.85 13.78 -7.55
C GLY A 19 -4.91 12.85 -8.32
N SER A 20 -3.91 13.40 -9.01
CA SER A 20 -2.90 12.63 -9.75
C SER A 20 -2.20 11.59 -8.89
N ARG A 21 -2.41 10.30 -9.17
CA ARG A 21 -1.74 9.21 -8.46
C ARG A 21 -0.21 9.39 -8.51
N GLU A 22 0.36 9.59 -9.69
CA GLU A 22 1.81 9.79 -9.83
C GLU A 22 2.27 11.03 -9.05
N GLY A 23 1.58 12.16 -9.22
CA GLY A 23 1.94 13.41 -8.54
C GLY A 23 2.04 13.26 -7.03
N HIS A 24 1.05 12.63 -6.40
CA HIS A 24 1.07 12.42 -4.95
C HIS A 24 2.09 11.35 -4.51
N HIS A 25 2.40 10.34 -5.34
CA HIS A 25 3.53 9.44 -5.08
C HIS A 25 4.87 10.18 -5.11
N ARG A 26 5.09 11.11 -6.05
CA ARG A 26 6.31 11.95 -6.06
C ARG A 26 6.41 12.85 -4.84
N MET A 27 5.28 13.37 -4.35
CA MET A 27 5.24 14.16 -3.12
C MET A 27 5.58 13.32 -1.89
N ARG A 28 5.06 12.10 -1.80
CA ARG A 28 5.48 11.11 -0.78
C ARG A 28 6.98 10.84 -0.88
N GLU A 29 7.53 10.62 -2.07
CA GLU A 29 8.97 10.42 -2.30
C GLU A 29 9.81 11.63 -1.86
N PHE A 30 9.33 12.85 -2.11
CA PHE A 30 9.98 14.06 -1.61
C PHE A 30 10.06 14.06 -0.08
N HIS A 31 8.96 13.75 0.60
CA HIS A 31 8.92 13.68 2.06
C HIS A 31 9.80 12.54 2.59
N LEU A 32 9.82 11.39 1.91
CA LEU A 32 10.71 10.27 2.21
C LEU A 32 12.18 10.71 2.14
N TYR A 33 12.58 11.38 1.06
CA TYR A 33 13.95 11.82 0.85
C TYR A 33 14.38 12.91 1.84
N ARG A 34 13.49 13.86 2.16
CA ARG A 34 13.82 15.02 3.00
C ARG A 34 13.67 14.79 4.50
N GLY A 35 12.76 13.91 4.91
CA GLY A 35 12.37 13.71 6.31
C GLY A 35 12.24 12.25 6.72
N GLY A 36 12.54 11.30 5.84
CA GLY A 36 12.48 9.87 6.12
C GLY A 36 11.07 9.27 6.04
N PRO A 37 10.96 7.95 6.32
CA PRO A 37 9.72 7.19 6.21
C PRO A 37 8.56 7.74 7.02
N THR A 38 8.84 8.24 8.24
CA THR A 38 7.80 8.84 9.09
C THR A 38 7.21 10.10 8.46
N ALA A 39 8.03 10.94 7.82
CA ALA A 39 7.54 12.13 7.12
C ALA A 39 6.70 11.77 5.88
N ALA A 40 7.13 10.77 5.11
CA ALA A 40 6.34 10.23 3.99
C ALA A 40 5.00 9.66 4.45
N MET A 41 4.98 8.92 5.56
CA MET A 41 3.76 8.38 6.15
C MET A 41 2.82 9.49 6.64
N HIS A 42 3.35 10.55 7.26
CA HIS A 42 2.54 11.70 7.67
C HIS A 42 1.91 12.42 6.50
N TYR A 43 2.64 12.62 5.40
CA TYR A 43 2.07 13.19 4.16
C TYR A 43 0.94 12.32 3.62
N ALA A 44 1.16 11.01 3.51
CA ALA A 44 0.16 10.06 3.03
C ALA A 44 -1.11 10.06 3.90
N ALA A 45 -0.93 10.06 5.23
CA ALA A 45 -2.04 10.13 6.18
C ALA A 45 -2.82 11.46 6.07
N TRP A 46 -2.11 12.58 5.91
CA TRP A 46 -2.72 13.89 5.72
C TRP A 46 -3.53 13.98 4.42
N GLU A 47 -3.01 13.43 3.32
CA GLU A 47 -3.72 13.41 2.04
C GLU A 47 -5.04 12.67 2.17
N VAL A 48 -5.02 11.46 2.73
CA VAL A 48 -6.23 10.66 2.84
C VAL A 48 -7.24 11.23 3.85
N ALA A 49 -6.75 11.82 4.95
CA ALA A 49 -7.60 12.53 5.91
C ALA A 49 -8.27 13.78 5.31
N SER A 50 -7.75 14.29 4.18
CA SER A 50 -8.33 15.42 3.46
C SER A 50 -9.41 15.03 2.45
N GLU A 51 -9.80 13.74 2.42
CA GLU A 51 -10.80 13.16 1.53
C GLU A 51 -10.46 13.39 0.04
N PRO A 52 -9.48 12.64 -0.51
CA PRO A 52 -8.96 12.90 -1.84
C PRO A 52 -10.05 12.70 -2.90
N ILE A 53 -10.00 13.56 -3.94
CA ILE A 53 -10.91 13.49 -5.10
C ILE A 53 -10.75 12.15 -5.84
N ASN A 54 -9.51 11.69 -5.97
CA ASN A 54 -9.19 10.37 -6.53
C ASN A 54 -8.98 9.36 -5.39
N LEU A 55 -9.87 8.38 -5.29
CA LEU A 55 -9.82 7.36 -4.24
C LEU A 55 -8.58 6.45 -4.36
N GLU A 56 -7.94 6.35 -5.52
CA GLU A 56 -6.64 5.65 -5.64
C GLU A 56 -5.58 6.18 -4.65
N LEU A 57 -5.70 7.43 -4.20
CA LEU A 57 -4.80 8.01 -3.20
C LEU A 57 -4.96 7.38 -1.80
N ASP A 58 -6.04 6.63 -1.54
CA ASP A 58 -6.19 5.81 -0.34
C ASP A 58 -5.10 4.73 -0.21
N MET A 59 -4.35 4.46 -1.29
CA MET A 59 -3.19 3.57 -1.29
C MET A 59 -1.91 4.20 -0.72
N LEU A 60 -1.78 5.53 -0.71
CA LEU A 60 -0.54 6.20 -0.27
C LEU A 60 -0.07 5.75 1.13
N PRO A 61 -0.95 5.59 2.13
CA PRO A 61 -0.54 5.13 3.45
C PRO A 61 0.04 3.70 3.44
N LEU A 62 -0.44 2.80 2.57
CA LEU A 62 0.12 1.45 2.46
C LEU A 62 1.57 1.48 1.96
N TYR A 63 1.86 2.37 1.01
CA TYR A 63 3.24 2.63 0.61
C TYR A 63 4.05 3.29 1.74
N GLY A 64 3.49 4.26 2.46
CA GLY A 64 4.15 4.88 3.62
C GLY A 64 4.51 3.87 4.71
N LEU A 65 3.61 2.95 5.02
CA LEU A 65 3.82 1.84 5.95
C LEU A 65 4.95 0.92 5.48
N MET A 66 5.06 0.65 4.18
CA MET A 66 6.19 -0.11 3.62
C MET A 66 7.54 0.60 3.82
N ASP A 67 7.62 1.92 3.69
CA ASP A 67 8.86 2.65 3.96
C ASP A 67 9.24 2.54 5.44
N VAL A 68 8.26 2.74 6.33
CA VAL A 68 8.47 2.65 7.78
C VAL A 68 8.89 1.23 8.17
N TYR A 69 8.28 0.23 7.54
CA TYR A 69 8.65 -1.17 7.70
C TYR A 69 10.10 -1.42 7.28
N ARG A 70 10.50 -0.97 6.08
CA ARG A 70 11.86 -1.15 5.56
C ARG A 70 12.91 -0.55 6.49
N GLU A 71 12.66 0.65 7.01
CA GLU A 71 13.58 1.31 7.95
C GLU A 71 13.73 0.54 9.25
N ARG A 72 12.63 0.02 9.81
CA ARG A 72 12.64 -0.69 11.11
C ARG A 72 13.10 -2.14 11.02
N HIS A 73 12.79 -2.82 9.91
CA HIS A 73 12.88 -4.27 9.81
C HIS A 73 13.69 -4.78 8.61
N GLY A 74 14.19 -3.89 7.73
CA GLY A 74 14.96 -4.29 6.53
C GLY A 74 16.24 -5.09 6.83
N ASN A 75 16.73 -5.06 8.07
CA ASN A 75 17.95 -5.74 8.51
C ASN A 75 17.70 -7.03 9.32
N GLY A 76 16.54 -7.69 9.17
CA GLY A 76 16.33 -9.04 9.72
C GLY A 76 15.88 -9.14 11.18
N GLN A 77 15.06 -8.18 11.67
CA GLN A 77 14.64 -8.14 13.08
C GLN A 77 13.29 -8.84 13.32
N GLY A 78 13.26 -9.77 14.28
CA GLY A 78 12.17 -10.74 14.51
C GLY A 78 10.78 -10.20 14.89
N SER A 79 10.62 -8.89 15.12
CA SER A 79 9.30 -8.26 15.34
C SER A 79 8.63 -7.78 14.04
N ALA A 80 9.22 -8.07 12.88
CA ALA A 80 8.73 -7.66 11.57
C ALA A 80 7.26 -8.06 11.29
N LEU A 81 6.81 -9.24 11.75
CA LEU A 81 5.42 -9.65 11.56
C LEU A 81 4.44 -8.84 12.43
N GLN A 82 4.84 -8.43 13.64
CA GLN A 82 3.98 -7.68 14.57
C GLN A 82 3.67 -6.28 14.04
N PHE A 83 4.56 -5.71 13.23
CA PHE A 83 4.33 -4.41 12.57
C PHE A 83 3.02 -4.40 11.77
N TRP A 84 2.76 -5.48 11.01
CA TRP A 84 1.59 -5.60 10.15
C TRP A 84 0.29 -5.89 10.89
N GLN A 85 0.36 -6.31 12.16
CA GLN A 85 -0.79 -6.63 13.00
C GLN A 85 -1.31 -5.42 13.79
N THR A 86 -0.80 -4.22 13.51
CA THR A 86 -1.21 -3.01 14.21
C THR A 86 -2.56 -2.49 13.73
N ALA A 87 -3.31 -1.82 14.63
CA ALA A 87 -4.58 -1.18 14.29
C ALA A 87 -4.43 -0.13 13.17
N GLN A 88 -3.27 0.52 13.07
CA GLN A 88 -2.98 1.48 12.01
C GLN A 88 -2.92 0.83 10.63
N VAL A 89 -2.25 -0.32 10.50
CA VAL A 89 -2.20 -1.08 9.24
C VAL A 89 -3.60 -1.53 8.85
N ALA A 90 -4.35 -2.13 9.78
CA ALA A 90 -5.72 -2.59 9.54
C ALA A 90 -6.67 -1.44 9.16
N HIS A 91 -6.48 -0.24 9.74
CA HIS A 91 -7.25 0.94 9.39
C HIS A 91 -7.02 1.34 7.92
N TYR A 92 -5.77 1.53 7.50
CA TYR A 92 -5.48 1.96 6.13
C TYR A 92 -5.75 0.87 5.08
N ALA A 93 -5.53 -0.41 5.42
CA ALA A 93 -5.86 -1.53 4.53
C ALA A 93 -7.37 -1.61 4.27
N ARG A 94 -8.20 -1.51 5.32
CA ARG A 94 -9.66 -1.46 5.18
C ARG A 94 -10.12 -0.23 4.44
N GLN A 95 -9.55 0.94 4.73
CA GLN A 95 -9.91 2.17 4.04
C GLN A 95 -9.65 2.08 2.53
N ALA A 96 -8.47 1.61 2.12
CA ALA A 96 -8.16 1.38 0.70
C ALA A 96 -9.06 0.32 0.06
N ARG A 97 -9.41 -0.75 0.79
CA ARG A 97 -10.36 -1.77 0.32
C ARG A 97 -11.76 -1.18 0.13
N ASP A 98 -12.28 -0.50 1.14
CA ASP A 98 -13.69 -0.12 1.25
C ASP A 98 -14.02 1.14 0.45
N ARG A 99 -13.06 2.08 0.32
CA ARG A 99 -13.26 3.32 -0.43
C ARG A 99 -12.80 3.17 -1.87
N TRP A 100 -11.57 2.75 -2.11
CA TRP A 100 -11.03 2.67 -3.47
C TRP A 100 -11.44 1.38 -4.17
N PHE A 101 -10.96 0.22 -3.69
CA PHE A 101 -11.13 -1.04 -4.42
C PHE A 101 -12.61 -1.41 -4.62
N ALA A 102 -13.43 -1.26 -3.58
CA ALA A 102 -14.86 -1.55 -3.64
C ALA A 102 -15.67 -0.56 -4.50
N SER A 103 -15.16 0.66 -4.72
CA SER A 103 -15.82 1.62 -5.63
C SER A 103 -15.64 1.25 -7.11
N VAL A 104 -14.64 0.43 -7.44
CA VAL A 104 -14.35 0.05 -8.82
C VAL A 104 -15.16 -1.19 -9.21
N PRO A 105 -16.04 -1.10 -10.22
CA PRO A 105 -16.81 -2.25 -10.71
C PRO A 105 -15.89 -3.43 -11.11
N PRO A 106 -16.27 -4.69 -10.85
CA PRO A 106 -15.43 -5.85 -11.18
C PRO A 106 -14.95 -5.93 -12.63
N VAL A 107 -15.77 -5.44 -13.57
CA VAL A 107 -15.41 -5.37 -15.00
C VAL A 107 -14.19 -4.47 -15.29
N HIS A 108 -13.88 -3.54 -14.38
CA HIS A 108 -12.75 -2.61 -14.50
C HIS A 108 -11.54 -3.02 -13.65
N HIS A 109 -11.61 -4.13 -12.91
CA HIS A 109 -10.49 -4.60 -12.09
C HIS A 109 -9.22 -4.89 -12.90
N GLY A 110 -9.35 -5.27 -14.17
CA GLY A 110 -8.21 -5.47 -15.07
C GLY A 110 -7.42 -4.21 -15.44
N TRP A 111 -7.94 -3.02 -15.10
CA TRP A 111 -7.25 -1.73 -15.29
C TRP A 111 -6.62 -1.20 -14.01
N LEU A 112 -6.86 -1.86 -12.87
CA LEU A 112 -6.25 -1.46 -11.62
C LEU A 112 -4.74 -1.70 -11.65
N SER A 113 -4.03 -0.79 -11.02
CA SER A 113 -2.58 -0.86 -10.86
C SER A 113 -2.18 -2.14 -10.11
N LEU A 114 -1.47 -3.03 -10.82
CA LEU A 114 -1.00 -4.27 -10.23
C LEU A 114 -0.09 -4.05 -9.00
N PRO A 115 0.83 -3.05 -8.98
CA PRO A 115 1.55 -2.71 -7.75
C PRO A 115 0.64 -2.38 -6.57
N ASP A 116 -0.45 -1.63 -6.78
CA ASP A 116 -1.39 -1.28 -5.73
C ASP A 116 -2.13 -2.51 -5.21
N LEU A 117 -2.60 -3.37 -6.12
CA LEU A 117 -3.25 -4.63 -5.75
C LEU A 117 -2.33 -5.52 -4.91
N ASN A 118 -1.03 -5.60 -5.23
CA ASN A 118 -0.07 -6.37 -4.45
C ASN A 118 0.14 -5.78 -3.04
N HIS A 119 0.23 -4.45 -2.92
CA HIS A 119 0.34 -3.78 -1.61
C HIS A 119 -0.91 -3.97 -0.76
N LEU A 120 -2.09 -3.84 -1.37
CA LEU A 120 -3.38 -4.02 -0.71
C LEU A 120 -3.57 -5.47 -0.25
N ALA A 121 -3.34 -6.44 -1.15
CA ALA A 121 -3.48 -7.86 -0.82
C ALA A 121 -2.54 -8.27 0.31
N HIS A 122 -1.28 -7.81 0.27
CA HIS A 122 -0.34 -8.06 1.36
C HIS A 122 -0.85 -7.46 2.68
N ALA A 123 -1.19 -6.18 2.70
CA ALA A 123 -1.60 -5.49 3.93
C ALA A 123 -2.85 -6.12 4.54
N LEU A 124 -3.85 -6.47 3.73
CA LEU A 124 -5.07 -7.14 4.18
C LEU A 124 -4.73 -8.49 4.85
N VAL A 125 -4.02 -9.39 4.17
CA VAL A 125 -3.64 -10.68 4.75
C VAL A 125 -2.81 -10.51 6.02
N ALA A 126 -1.80 -9.63 5.98
CA ALA A 126 -0.86 -9.48 7.08
C ALA A 126 -1.50 -8.91 8.36
N CYS A 127 -2.59 -8.14 8.22
CA CYS A 127 -3.39 -7.66 9.34
C CYS A 127 -4.60 -8.54 9.68
N GLY A 128 -4.78 -9.69 8.99
CA GLY A 128 -5.85 -10.66 9.25
C GLY A 128 -7.20 -10.32 8.62
N GLU A 129 -7.23 -9.42 7.64
CA GLU A 129 -8.41 -9.07 6.86
C GLU A 129 -8.54 -9.96 5.61
N ASP A 130 -9.78 -10.08 5.10
CA ASP A 130 -10.04 -10.79 3.85
C ASP A 130 -9.46 -10.04 2.64
N ALA A 131 -8.68 -10.76 1.83
CA ALA A 131 -8.03 -10.27 0.61
C ALA A 131 -8.48 -11.04 -0.65
N ARG A 132 -9.47 -11.93 -0.54
CA ARG A 132 -9.90 -12.84 -1.61
C ARG A 132 -10.24 -12.12 -2.91
N THR A 133 -11.07 -11.10 -2.83
CA THR A 133 -11.52 -10.32 -3.99
C THR A 133 -10.38 -9.55 -4.64
N VAL A 134 -9.39 -9.09 -3.87
CA VAL A 134 -8.18 -8.44 -4.40
C VAL A 134 -7.32 -9.47 -5.15
N PHE A 135 -7.13 -10.68 -4.61
CA PHE A 135 -6.42 -11.75 -5.32
C PHE A 135 -7.15 -12.24 -6.58
N GLU A 136 -8.48 -12.22 -6.59
CA GLU A 136 -9.28 -12.49 -7.80
C GLU A 136 -9.05 -11.40 -8.84
N ALA A 137 -9.07 -10.12 -8.45
CA ALA A 137 -8.81 -8.98 -9.32
C ALA A 137 -7.39 -8.99 -9.93
N MET A 138 -6.38 -9.42 -9.16
CA MET A 138 -5.01 -9.57 -9.65
C MET A 138 -4.87 -10.61 -10.78
N GLY A 139 -5.79 -11.58 -10.86
CA GLY A 139 -5.70 -12.68 -11.81
C GLY A 139 -4.38 -13.45 -11.67
N PRO A 140 -3.73 -13.91 -12.75
CA PRO A 140 -2.46 -14.65 -12.67
C PRO A 140 -1.24 -13.76 -12.36
N TYR A 141 -1.42 -12.44 -12.27
CA TYR A 141 -0.32 -11.48 -12.24
C TYR A 141 0.12 -11.13 -10.81
N ALA A 142 1.39 -10.81 -10.63
CA ALA A 142 1.97 -10.37 -9.37
C ALA A 142 3.20 -9.49 -9.63
N THR A 143 3.52 -8.60 -8.70
CA THR A 143 4.76 -7.83 -8.70
C THR A 143 5.65 -8.29 -7.54
N PRO A 144 6.99 -8.18 -7.63
CA PRO A 144 7.87 -8.56 -6.53
C PRO A 144 7.59 -7.81 -5.22
N GLU A 145 7.33 -6.50 -5.29
CA GLU A 145 6.95 -5.71 -4.13
C GLU A 145 5.46 -5.86 -3.84
N PRO A 146 5.05 -5.98 -2.55
CA PRO A 146 5.89 -5.90 -1.34
C PRO A 146 6.52 -7.25 -0.89
N TRP A 147 6.14 -8.36 -1.51
CA TRP A 147 6.45 -9.72 -1.07
C TRP A 147 7.96 -9.99 -0.91
N GLN A 148 8.78 -9.52 -1.86
CA GLN A 148 10.22 -9.71 -1.85
C GLN A 148 10.88 -8.99 -0.67
N THR A 149 10.59 -7.69 -0.49
CA THR A 149 11.08 -6.93 0.67
C THR A 149 10.76 -7.66 1.98
N ILE A 150 9.54 -8.17 2.10
CA ILE A 150 9.08 -8.81 3.32
C ILE A 150 9.76 -10.17 3.53
N ASN A 151 9.85 -11.00 2.50
CA ASN A 151 10.57 -12.27 2.59
C ASN A 151 12.03 -12.07 3.01
N VAL A 152 12.74 -11.13 2.37
CA VAL A 152 14.14 -10.82 2.70
C VAL A 152 14.26 -10.35 4.15
N SER A 153 13.38 -9.45 4.59
CA SER A 153 13.40 -8.93 5.98
C SER A 153 13.07 -10.01 7.03
N LEU A 154 12.38 -11.09 6.65
CA LEU A 154 12.10 -12.24 7.51
C LEU A 154 13.22 -13.30 7.46
N GLY A 155 14.36 -13.01 6.81
CA GLY A 155 15.46 -13.95 6.65
C GLY A 155 15.13 -15.13 5.73
N ARG A 156 14.10 -14.99 4.88
CA ARG A 156 13.71 -16.00 3.89
C ARG A 156 14.47 -15.80 2.58
N SER A 157 14.29 -16.73 1.65
CA SER A 157 14.84 -16.64 0.29
C SER A 157 14.38 -15.36 -0.43
N TYR A 158 15.22 -14.85 -1.33
CA TYR A 158 14.84 -13.84 -2.32
C TYR A 158 13.74 -14.31 -3.27
N ASP A 159 13.56 -15.62 -3.41
CA ASP A 159 12.39 -16.19 -4.09
C ASP A 159 11.13 -15.94 -3.26
N TRP A 160 10.46 -14.84 -3.60
CA TRP A 160 9.21 -14.40 -3.01
C TRP A 160 7.98 -15.12 -3.55
N THR A 161 8.11 -15.78 -4.71
CA THR A 161 6.99 -16.35 -5.45
C THR A 161 6.36 -17.51 -4.70
N THR A 162 7.18 -18.36 -4.08
CA THR A 162 6.72 -19.50 -3.28
C THR A 162 5.79 -19.06 -2.14
N GLU A 163 6.18 -18.01 -1.40
CA GLU A 163 5.37 -17.51 -0.29
C GLU A 163 4.10 -16.79 -0.78
N PHE A 164 4.23 -15.97 -1.82
CA PHE A 164 3.08 -15.33 -2.46
C PHE A 164 2.04 -16.37 -2.91
N LEU A 165 2.46 -17.42 -3.60
CA LEU A 165 1.57 -18.49 -4.08
C LEU A 165 0.90 -19.23 -2.92
N ARG A 166 1.62 -19.49 -1.83
CA ARG A 166 1.07 -20.11 -0.62
C ARG A 166 -0.01 -19.23 0.02
N ILE A 167 0.27 -17.94 0.18
CA ILE A 167 -0.68 -16.96 0.74
C ILE A 167 -1.91 -16.86 -0.14
N ARG A 168 -1.72 -16.63 -1.44
CA ARG A 168 -2.80 -16.53 -2.43
C ARG A 168 -3.69 -17.77 -2.43
N ALA A 169 -3.10 -18.96 -2.45
CA ALA A 169 -3.86 -20.21 -2.42
C ALA A 169 -4.68 -20.36 -1.13
N THR A 170 -4.19 -19.81 -0.01
CA THR A 170 -4.92 -19.82 1.26
C THR A 170 -6.10 -18.86 1.21
N ALA A 171 -5.88 -17.59 0.81
CA ALA A 171 -6.93 -16.59 0.69
C ALA A 171 -8.04 -17.00 -0.31
N LEU A 172 -7.69 -17.65 -1.42
CA LEU A 172 -8.68 -18.13 -2.40
C LEU A 172 -9.46 -19.37 -1.92
N ARG A 173 -8.91 -20.16 -1.01
CA ARG A 173 -9.59 -21.35 -0.43
C ARG A 173 -10.51 -20.99 0.73
N GLU A 174 -10.20 -19.95 1.48
CA GLU A 174 -11.07 -19.43 2.53
C GLU A 174 -12.42 -19.09 1.89
N ARG A 175 -13.44 -19.88 2.24
CA ARG A 175 -14.84 -19.55 1.96
C ARG A 175 -15.29 -18.57 3.05
N PRO A 176 -16.03 -17.51 2.71
CA PRO A 176 -16.66 -16.70 3.73
C PRO A 176 -17.53 -17.61 4.60
N LEU A 177 -17.33 -17.56 5.93
CA LEU A 177 -18.23 -18.18 6.89
C LEU A 177 -19.47 -17.28 7.00
N TRP A 178 -20.37 -17.37 6.03
CA TRP A 178 -21.75 -16.90 6.15
C TRP A 178 -22.67 -17.76 5.28
#